data_AF-A0A5C5ZC17-F1
#
_entry.id   AF-A0A5C5ZC17-F1
#
_cell.length_a   1.000
_cell.length_b   1.000
_cell.length_c   1.000
_cell.angle_alpha   90.00
_cell.angle_beta   90.00
_cell.angle_gamma   90.00
#
_symmetry.space_group_name_H-M   'P 1'
#
loop_
_entity.id
_entity.type
_entity.pdbx_description
1 polymer ?
#
loop_
_entity_poly.entity_id
_entity_poly.type
_entity_poly.pdbx_seq_one_letter_code
_entity_poly.pdbx_strand_id
1 'polypeptide(L)'
;MRDEYHGWDEEDEQKGTWKFANVHGYKKEEDCFVIDHFGDRPKVREVISAMMAATKQFKCKLHVLKSDSTTPTLDKLSDASMLKMAPVRGSEHVDEVGILSIRATPPPKPKPWWKIWS
;
A
#
# COMPACT_ATOMS: atom_id res chain seq x y z
N MET A 1 22.86 11.10 -9.42
CA MET A 1 21.68 10.28 -9.79
C MET A 1 20.46 11.17 -9.62
N ARG A 2 19.55 11.24 -10.59
CA ARG A 2 18.26 11.91 -10.37
C ARG A 2 17.34 10.84 -9.83
N ASP A 3 16.99 10.90 -8.55
CA ASP A 3 15.88 10.09 -8.05
C ASP A 3 14.64 10.48 -8.84
N GLU A 4 14.05 9.51 -9.54
CA GLU A 4 12.81 9.77 -10.25
C GLU A 4 11.73 10.00 -9.21
N TYR A 5 11.27 11.25 -9.10
CA TYR A 5 10.17 11.61 -8.24
C TYR A 5 8.92 10.81 -8.62
N HIS A 6 8.32 10.12 -7.65
CA HIS A 6 7.12 9.30 -7.87
C HIS A 6 5.95 9.71 -6.97
N GLY A 7 6.02 10.88 -6.34
CA GLY A 7 4.90 11.50 -5.62
C GLY A 7 4.98 11.41 -4.10
N TRP A 8 6.01 10.76 -3.54
CA TRP A 8 6.30 10.85 -2.10
C TRP A 8 7.26 12.00 -1.84
N ASP A 9 6.78 12.97 -1.07
CA ASP A 9 7.53 14.13 -0.59
C ASP A 9 8.12 13.80 0.79
N GLU A 10 9.37 14.18 1.02
CA GLU A 10 10.04 14.00 2.31
C GLU A 10 9.55 15.08 3.28
N GLU A 11 9.03 14.69 4.44
CA GLU A 11 8.58 15.64 5.48
C GLU A 11 9.67 15.91 6.52
N ASP A 12 10.47 14.90 6.87
CA ASP A 12 11.53 15.01 7.88
C ASP A 12 12.68 14.04 7.54
N GLU A 13 13.80 14.59 7.06
CA GLU A 13 15.00 13.83 6.68
C GLU A 13 15.59 13.03 7.86
N GLN A 14 15.47 13.52 9.09
CA GLN A 14 16.04 12.86 10.27
C GLN A 14 15.20 11.66 10.72
N LYS A 15 13.89 11.71 10.51
CA LYS A 15 12.97 10.61 10.84
C LYS A 15 12.71 9.67 9.67
N GLY A 16 13.14 10.04 8.46
CA GLY A 16 12.86 9.27 7.25
C GLY A 16 11.36 9.13 6.98
N THR A 17 10.59 10.18 7.30
CA THR A 17 9.13 10.22 7.11
C THR A 17 8.77 10.92 5.80
N TRP A 18 7.79 10.35 5.12
CA TRP A 18 7.37 10.75 3.78
C TRP A 18 5.86 10.88 3.73
N LYS A 19 5.39 11.70 2.80
CA LYS A 19 3.98 11.91 2.54
C LYS A 19 3.64 11.83 1.07
N PHE A 20 2.51 11.19 0.77
CA PHE A 20 1.88 11.17 -0.55
C PHE A 20 0.43 11.63 -0.38
N ALA A 21 0.11 12.86 -0.82
CA ALA A 21 -1.20 13.47 -0.56
C ALA A 21 -1.56 13.43 0.94
N ASN A 22 -2.52 12.62 1.39
CA ASN A 22 -2.85 12.45 2.82
C ASN A 22 -2.30 11.16 3.44
N VAL A 23 -1.55 10.37 2.67
CA VAL A 23 -0.94 9.12 3.12
C VAL A 23 0.43 9.41 3.70
N HIS A 24 0.69 8.89 4.90
CA HIS A 24 1.96 9.01 5.60
C HIS A 24 2.66 7.65 5.65
N GLY A 25 3.99 7.69 5.64
CA GLY A 25 4.80 6.50 5.80
C GLY A 25 6.24 6.85 6.14
N TYR A 26 7.02 5.83 6.45
CA TYR A 26 8.42 5.98 6.82
C TYR A 26 9.24 4.81 6.33
N LYS A 27 10.54 5.05 6.14
CA LYS A 27 11.49 3.95 5.90
C LYS A 27 11.77 3.22 7.21
N LYS A 28 11.50 1.92 7.22
CA LYS A 28 11.88 1.00 8.29
C LYS A 28 13.10 0.23 7.80
N GLU A 29 14.25 0.50 8.41
CA GLU A 29 15.52 -0.11 7.99
C GLU A 29 15.85 0.20 6.52
N GLU A 30 16.72 -0.59 5.90
CA GLU A 30 17.18 -0.37 4.53
C GLU A 30 16.24 -0.95 3.46
N ASP A 31 15.45 -1.98 3.79
CA ASP A 31 14.72 -2.79 2.82
C ASP A 31 13.19 -2.75 2.96
N CYS A 32 12.65 -1.86 3.81
CA CYS A 32 11.22 -1.75 4.04
C CYS A 32 10.73 -0.29 4.09
N PHE A 33 9.58 -0.05 3.46
CA PHE A 33 8.80 1.17 3.62
C PHE A 33 7.46 0.81 4.25
N VAL A 34 7.11 1.51 5.33
CA VAL A 34 5.88 1.25 6.10
C VAL A 34 4.94 2.43 5.92
N ILE A 35 3.72 2.16 5.46
CA ILE A 35 2.62 3.12 5.51
C ILE A 35 1.93 2.98 6.86
N ASP A 36 1.87 4.04 7.65
CA ASP A 36 1.26 4.04 8.98
C ASP A 36 -0.15 4.63 8.98
N HIS A 37 -0.46 5.53 8.04
CA HIS A 37 -1.71 6.24 8.00
C HIS A 37 -2.16 6.57 6.57
N PHE A 38 -3.44 6.36 6.24
CA PHE A 38 -4.02 6.70 4.93
C PHE A 38 -4.76 8.05 4.91
N GLY A 39 -4.69 8.82 5.99
CA GLY A 39 -5.50 10.03 6.20
C GLY A 39 -6.88 9.73 6.78
N ASP A 40 -7.59 10.77 7.22
CA ASP A 40 -8.90 10.64 7.91
C ASP A 40 -10.02 10.07 7.03
N ARG A 41 -9.93 10.28 5.71
CA ARG A 41 -10.95 9.86 4.72
C ARG A 41 -10.29 9.26 3.50
N PRO A 42 -9.73 8.04 3.63
CA PRO A 42 -8.90 7.46 2.59
C PRO A 42 -9.71 7.16 1.33
N LYS A 43 -9.28 7.72 0.20
CA LYS A 43 -9.83 7.37 -1.11
C LYS A 43 -9.07 6.16 -1.65
N VAL A 44 -9.80 5.13 -2.07
CA VAL A 44 -9.22 3.89 -2.66
C VAL A 44 -8.16 4.19 -3.72
N ARG A 45 -8.44 5.11 -4.64
CA ARG A 45 -7.49 5.50 -5.70
C ARG A 45 -6.22 6.14 -5.15
N GLU A 46 -6.35 7.01 -4.16
CA GLU A 46 -5.22 7.68 -3.52
C GLU A 46 -4.32 6.67 -2.82
N VAL A 47 -4.91 5.79 -2.01
CA VAL A 47 -4.18 4.73 -1.29
C VAL A 47 -3.43 3.81 -2.26
N ILE A 48 -4.09 3.33 -3.32
CA ILE A 48 -3.45 2.48 -4.33
C ILE A 48 -2.32 3.22 -5.05
N SER A 49 -2.52 4.51 -5.36
CA SER A 49 -1.49 5.33 -6.01
C SER A 49 -0.29 5.52 -5.11
N ALA A 50 -0.51 5.80 -3.82
CA ALA A 50 0.55 5.92 -2.81
C ALA A 50 1.34 4.61 -2.66
N MET A 51 0.66 3.47 -2.59
CA MET A 51 1.31 2.16 -2.50
C MET A 51 2.15 1.84 -3.77
N MET A 52 1.59 2.06 -4.96
CA MET A 52 2.33 1.86 -6.21
C MET A 52 3.53 2.81 -6.32
N ALA A 53 3.35 4.08 -5.97
CA ALA A 53 4.41 5.07 -5.91
C ALA A 53 5.51 4.65 -4.94
N ALA A 54 5.17 4.16 -3.75
CA ALA A 54 6.14 3.72 -2.74
C ALA A 54 6.99 2.56 -3.28
N THR A 55 6.35 1.54 -3.87
CA THR A 55 7.08 0.40 -4.46
C THR A 55 8.04 0.83 -5.57
N LYS A 56 7.69 1.88 -6.34
CA LYS A 56 8.53 2.40 -7.42
C LYS A 56 9.68 3.29 -6.92
N GLN A 57 9.39 4.17 -5.97
CA GLN A 57 10.35 5.17 -5.44
C GLN A 57 11.42 4.51 -4.58
N PHE A 58 11.00 3.68 -3.63
CA PHE A 58 11.91 3.14 -2.62
C PHE A 58 12.51 1.79 -3.00
N LYS A 59 11.94 1.11 -4.02
CA LYS A 59 12.42 -0.19 -4.53
C LYS A 59 12.64 -1.23 -3.44
N CYS A 60 11.79 -1.20 -2.42
CA CYS A 60 11.90 -2.01 -1.21
C CYS A 60 10.56 -2.70 -0.89
N LYS A 61 10.50 -3.52 0.17
CA LYS A 61 9.27 -4.17 0.61
C LYS A 61 8.29 -3.10 1.10
N LEU A 62 7.03 -3.22 0.74
CA LEU A 62 5.98 -2.33 1.22
C LEU A 62 5.18 -3.02 2.32
N HIS A 63 5.16 -2.43 3.51
CA HIS A 63 4.31 -2.83 4.62
C HIS A 63 3.27 -1.77 4.91
N VAL A 64 2.19 -2.17 5.57
CA VAL A 64 1.19 -1.26 6.12
C VAL A 64 0.94 -1.64 7.57
N LEU A 65 0.99 -0.65 8.45
CA LEU A 65 0.59 -0.81 9.84
C LEU A 65 -0.93 -0.97 9.93
N LYS A 66 -1.41 -2.01 10.58
CA LYS A 66 -2.82 -2.18 10.89
C LYS A 66 -3.18 -1.28 12.07
N SER A 67 -4.19 -0.46 11.84
CA SER A 67 -4.85 0.37 12.83
C SER A 67 -6.35 0.42 12.52
N ASP A 68 -7.14 1.00 13.42
CA ASP A 68 -8.56 1.21 13.17
C ASP A 68 -8.82 2.09 11.93
N SER A 69 -7.85 2.94 11.55
CA SER A 69 -7.93 3.80 10.38
C SER A 69 -7.55 3.10 9.06
N THR A 70 -6.57 2.19 9.09
CA THR A 70 -6.03 1.55 7.87
C THR A 70 -6.72 0.23 7.54
N THR A 71 -7.09 -0.54 8.57
CA THR A 71 -7.64 -1.90 8.42
C THR A 71 -8.90 -1.95 7.54
N PRO A 72 -9.91 -1.08 7.71
CA PRO A 72 -11.12 -1.11 6.87
C PRO A 72 -10.81 -0.89 5.39
N THR A 73 -9.80 -0.06 5.09
CA THR A 73 -9.38 0.20 3.71
C THR A 73 -8.63 -0.98 3.13
N LEU A 74 -7.74 -1.61 3.91
CA LEU A 74 -7.01 -2.81 3.50
C LEU A 74 -7.97 -3.96 3.18
N ASP A 75 -8.93 -4.23 4.07
CA ASP A 75 -9.92 -5.30 3.89
C ASP A 75 -10.75 -5.06 2.63
N LYS A 76 -11.25 -3.84 2.43
CA LYS A 76 -11.99 -3.46 1.22
C LYS A 76 -11.20 -3.68 -0.07
N LEU A 77 -9.90 -3.37 -0.06
CA LEU A 77 -9.02 -3.56 -1.21
C LEU A 77 -8.68 -5.04 -1.44
N SER A 78 -8.51 -5.81 -0.37
CA SER A 78 -8.32 -7.26 -0.42
C SER A 78 -9.55 -7.96 -0.99
N ASP A 79 -10.75 -7.63 -0.49
CA ASP A 79 -12.03 -8.18 -0.96
C ASP A 79 -12.28 -7.86 -2.45
N ALA A 80 -11.88 -6.67 -2.89
CA ALA A 80 -11.93 -6.27 -4.30
C ALA A 80 -10.84 -6.95 -5.16
N SER A 81 -10.02 -7.84 -4.58
CA SER A 81 -8.87 -8.47 -5.22
C SER A 81 -7.87 -7.46 -5.81
N MET A 82 -7.79 -6.28 -5.22
CA MET A 82 -6.87 -5.21 -5.61
C MET A 82 -5.55 -5.30 -4.84
N LEU A 83 -5.55 -5.93 -3.65
CA LEU A 83 -4.35 -6.21 -2.88
C LEU A 83 -4.22 -7.71 -2.62
N LYS A 84 -2.97 -8.19 -2.58
CA LYS A 84 -2.62 -9.42 -1.86
C LYS A 84 -1.71 -9.02 -0.71
N MET A 85 -2.04 -9.48 0.49
CA MET A 85 -1.33 -9.14 1.72
C MET A 85 -1.02 -10.39 2.52
N ALA A 86 0.05 -10.35 3.30
CA ALA A 86 0.42 -11.40 4.24
C ALA A 86 0.77 -10.78 5.60
N PRO A 87 0.42 -11.42 6.72
CA PRO A 87 0.83 -10.94 8.03
C PRO A 87 2.36 -10.98 8.15
N VAL A 88 2.94 -9.90 8.65
CA VAL A 88 4.38 -9.85 8.95
C VAL A 88 4.56 -10.36 10.37
N ARG A 89 5.30 -11.46 10.51
CA ARG A 89 5.67 -11.98 11.83
C ARG A 89 6.86 -11.17 12.33
N GLY A 90 6.60 -10.03 12.97
CA GLY A 90 7.66 -9.16 13.46
C GLY A 90 7.19 -8.32 14.63
N SER A 91 7.72 -8.62 15.82
CA SER A 91 7.52 -7.98 17.13
C SER A 91 6.11 -8.10 17.74
N GLU A 92 6.04 -8.49 19.03
CA GLU A 92 4.83 -8.88 19.76
C GLU A 92 3.73 -7.80 19.90
N HIS A 93 3.95 -6.59 19.37
CA HIS A 93 3.10 -5.42 19.64
C HIS A 93 2.71 -4.59 18.41
N VAL A 94 3.12 -4.99 17.20
CA VAL A 94 2.84 -4.20 15.99
C VAL A 94 2.25 -5.10 14.90
N ASP A 95 0.96 -4.95 14.66
CA ASP A 95 0.26 -5.68 13.60
C ASP A 95 0.58 -5.04 12.24
N GLU A 96 1.56 -5.59 11.52
CA GLU A 96 1.90 -5.17 10.16
C GLU A 96 1.44 -6.20 9.12
N VAL A 97 1.04 -5.71 7.94
CA VAL A 97 0.83 -6.55 6.75
C VAL A 97 1.80 -6.17 5.65
N GLY A 98 2.43 -7.18 5.07
CA GLY A 98 3.29 -7.04 3.90
C GLY A 98 2.43 -7.07 2.64
N ILE A 99 2.60 -6.10 1.77
CA ILE A 99 1.90 -6.00 0.50
C ILE A 99 2.66 -6.80 -0.55
N LEU A 100 2.06 -7.89 -1.03
CA LEU A 100 2.67 -8.81 -1.99
C LEU A 100 2.36 -8.43 -3.44
N SER A 101 1.19 -7.84 -3.68
CA SER A 101 0.82 -7.36 -5.01
C SER A 101 -0.24 -6.28 -4.93
N ILE A 102 -0.18 -5.32 -5.85
CA ILE A 102 -1.12 -4.20 -5.96
C ILE A 102 -1.70 -4.17 -7.38
N ARG A 103 -3.00 -3.93 -7.50
CA ARG A 103 -3.70 -3.68 -8.78
C ARG A 103 -4.40 -2.33 -8.75
N ALA A 104 -4.21 -1.55 -9.81
CA ALA A 104 -4.86 -0.26 -9.99
C ALA A 104 -6.38 -0.38 -10.15
N THR A 105 -6.85 -1.49 -10.73
CA THR A 105 -8.27 -1.75 -10.98
C THR A 105 -8.66 -3.17 -10.54
N PRO A 106 -9.93 -3.38 -10.13
CA PRO A 106 -10.43 -4.72 -9.83
C PRO A 106 -10.34 -5.64 -11.07
N PRO A 107 -10.10 -6.95 -10.87
CA PRO A 107 -10.16 -7.90 -11.98
C PRO A 107 -11.55 -7.94 -12.62
N PRO A 108 -11.65 -8.22 -13.93
CA PRO A 108 -12.93 -8.42 -14.59
C PRO A 108 -13.68 -9.58 -13.94
N LYS A 109 -15.00 -9.44 -13.80
CA LYS A 109 -15.85 -10.53 -13.28
C LYS A 109 -15.70 -11.75 -14.20
N PRO A 110 -15.59 -12.97 -13.63
CA PRO A 110 -15.51 -14.18 -14.45
C PRO A 110 -16.73 -14.26 -15.36
N LYS A 111 -16.50 -14.47 -16.66
CA LYS A 111 -17.59 -14.69 -17.60
C LYS A 111 -18.23 -16.04 -17.26
N PRO A 112 -19.57 -16.14 -17.26
CA PRO A 112 -20.22 -17.43 -17.06
C PRO A 112 -19.83 -18.37 -18.20
N TRP A 113 -19.59 -19.64 -17.85
CA TRP A 113 -19.01 -20.67 -18.71
C TRP A 113 -19.77 -20.88 -20.04
N TRP A 114 -21.08 -20.61 -20.06
CA TRP A 114 -21.91 -20.69 -21.26
C TRP A 114 -21.65 -19.60 -22.31
N LYS A 115 -20.87 -18.54 -22.00
CA LYS A 115 -20.51 -17.47 -22.96
C LYS A 115 -19.13 -17.70 -23.62
N ILE A 116 -18.52 -18.87 -23.43
CA ILE A 116 -17.19 -19.22 -24.00
C ILE A 116 -17.32 -19.84 -25.40
N TRP A 117 -18.51 -20.31 -25.78
CA TRP A 117 -18.77 -21.09 -27.01
C TRP A 117 -19.61 -20.34 -28.08
N SER A 118 -19.77 -19.02 -27.94
CA SER A 118 -20.49 -18.18 -28.91
C SER A 118 -19.56 -17.26 -29.67
#